data_AF-A0A2H0FKP7-F1
#
_entry.id   AF-A0A2H0FKP7-F1
#
_cell.length_a   1.000
_cell.length_b   1.000
_cell.length_c   1.000
_cell.angle_alpha   90.00
_cell.angle_beta   90.00
_cell.angle_gamma   90.00
#
_symmetry.space_group_name_H-M   'P 1'
#
loop_
_entity.id
_entity.type
_entity.pdbx_description
1 polymer ?
#
loop_
_entity_poly.entity_id
_entity_poly.type
_entity_poly.pdbx_seq_one_letter_code
_entity_poly.pdbx_strand_id
1 'polypeptide(L)'
;IICGRMGTLHEFATAFEIQKPIGVLERTGGTADKIRVIATGPYRGVKKIIFEKDPKKLVEKLIALIKKEKKVLENFKPRSENLTAFGK
;
A
#
# COMPACT_ATOMS: atom_id res chain seq x y z
N ILE A 1 8.37 3.46 4.45
CA ILE A 1 8.43 4.71 5.25
C ILE A 1 9.09 4.40 6.59
N ILE A 2 10.17 5.09 6.93
CA ILE A 2 10.97 4.91 8.16
C ILE A 2 11.62 6.26 8.52
N CYS A 3 11.73 6.58 9.81
CA CYS A 3 12.29 7.85 10.30
C CYS A 3 11.68 9.07 9.55
N GLY A 4 12.54 9.96 9.04
CA GLY A 4 12.19 10.87 7.96
C GLY A 4 11.86 12.30 8.38
N ARG A 5 11.89 13.18 7.38
CA ARG A 5 11.52 14.61 7.47
C ARG A 5 10.40 14.91 6.46
N MET A 6 10.29 16.14 5.97
CA MET A 6 9.25 16.55 5.00
C MET A 6 9.27 15.74 3.70
N GLY A 7 10.45 15.37 3.18
CA GLY A 7 10.56 14.55 1.96
C GLY A 7 9.88 13.18 2.11
N THR A 8 10.06 12.53 3.27
CA THR A 8 9.41 11.26 3.60
C THR A 8 7.88 11.39 3.67
N LEU A 9 7.38 12.54 4.14
CA LEU A 9 5.94 12.82 4.14
C LEU A 9 5.43 12.98 2.71
N HIS A 10 6.18 13.67 1.85
CA HIS A 10 5.82 13.86 0.45
C HIS A 10 5.75 12.53 -0.32
N GLU A 11 6.74 11.65 -0.12
CA GLU A 11 6.73 10.29 -0.68
C GLU A 11 5.56 9.46 -0.16
N PHE A 12 5.29 9.52 1.15
CA PHE A 12 4.12 8.86 1.74
C PHE A 12 2.82 9.35 1.11
N ALA A 13 2.62 10.67 1.04
CA ALA A 13 1.41 11.28 0.49
C ALA A 13 1.21 10.86 -0.98
N THR A 14 2.29 10.87 -1.78
CA THR A 14 2.24 10.44 -3.18
C THR A 14 1.85 8.97 -3.30
N ALA A 15 2.51 8.09 -2.54
CA ALA A 15 2.21 6.66 -2.54
C ALA A 15 0.79 6.36 -2.05
N PHE A 16 0.30 7.14 -1.09
CA PHE A 16 -1.03 7.04 -0.51
C PHE A 16 -2.10 7.42 -1.54
N GLU A 17 -1.91 8.54 -2.25
CA GLU A 17 -2.83 9.03 -3.27
C GLU A 17 -2.99 8.03 -4.43
N ILE A 18 -1.88 7.49 -4.93
CA ILE A 18 -1.89 6.51 -6.04
C ILE A 18 -2.19 5.08 -5.57
N GLN A 19 -2.60 4.89 -4.31
CA GLN A 19 -3.03 3.61 -3.74
C GLN A 19 -1.98 2.49 -3.93
N LYS A 20 -0.70 2.80 -3.70
CA LYS A 20 0.37 1.77 -3.65
C LYS A 20 0.37 1.05 -2.29
N PRO A 21 0.80 -0.22 -2.24
CA PRO A 21 1.18 -0.86 -0.99
C PRO A 21 2.28 -0.09 -0.27
N ILE A 22 2.04 0.28 0.99
CA ILE A 22 2.96 1.07 1.81
C ILE A 22 3.29 0.29 3.09
N GLY A 23 4.59 0.15 3.37
CA GLY A 23 5.07 -0.29 4.68
C GLY A 23 5.56 0.90 5.51
N VAL A 24 5.14 0.98 6.77
CA VAL A 24 5.59 1.97 7.76
C VAL A 24 6.25 1.25 8.92
N LEU A 25 7.53 1.53 9.16
CA LEU A 25 8.26 1.02 10.33
C LEU A 25 8.12 2.04 11.47
N GLU A 26 7.32 1.68 12.47
CA GLU A 26 7.00 2.52 13.62
C GLU A 26 8.09 2.47 14.70
N ARG A 27 8.07 3.48 15.57
CA ARG A 27 9.05 3.71 16.65
C ARG A 27 10.46 3.96 16.11
N THR A 28 10.54 4.55 14.92
CA THR A 28 11.81 4.92 14.30
C THR A 28 12.07 6.43 14.37
N GLY A 29 11.13 7.19 14.95
CA GLY A 29 11.18 8.64 15.05
C GLY A 29 10.77 9.34 13.76
N GLY A 30 10.86 10.67 13.76
CA GLY A 30 10.60 11.49 12.58
C GLY A 30 9.15 11.42 12.07
N THR A 31 9.01 11.50 10.75
CA THR A 31 7.71 11.49 10.06
C THR A 31 6.98 10.14 10.18
N ALA A 32 7.70 9.02 10.15
CA ALA A 32 7.11 7.67 10.13
C ALA A 32 6.12 7.44 11.28
N ASP A 33 6.45 7.91 12.49
CA ASP A 33 5.61 7.75 13.68
C ASP A 33 4.33 8.61 13.65
N LYS A 34 4.28 9.63 12.79
CA LYS A 34 3.11 10.51 12.61
C LYS A 34 2.16 9.99 11.53
N ILE A 35 2.62 9.09 10.66
CA ILE A 35 1.86 8.61 9.49
C ILE A 35 0.51 8.00 9.88
N ARG A 36 0.46 7.26 10.99
CA ARG A 36 -0.78 6.63 11.45
C ARG A 36 -1.90 7.66 11.66
N VAL A 37 -1.58 8.77 12.32
CA VAL A 37 -2.54 9.85 12.59
C VAL A 37 -2.96 10.54 11.28
N ILE A 38 -2.01 10.76 10.37
CA ILE A 38 -2.26 11.41 9.07
C ILE A 38 -3.16 10.52 8.18
N ALA A 39 -2.94 9.20 8.21
CA ALA A 39 -3.64 8.26 7.34
C ALA A 39 -5.07 7.90 7.79
N THR A 40 -5.41 8.05 9.08
CA THR A 40 -6.70 7.62 9.65
C THR A 40 -7.81 8.67 9.61
N GLY A 41 -7.65 9.74 8.83
CA GLY A 41 -8.67 10.78 8.65
C GLY A 41 -9.95 10.28 7.94
N PRO A 42 -10.95 11.16 7.73
CA PRO A 42 -12.26 10.82 7.14
C PRO A 42 -12.22 10.40 5.65
N TYR A 43 -11.04 10.39 5.04
CA TYR A 43 -10.84 10.05 3.64
C TYR A 43 -10.88 8.53 3.44
N ARG A 44 -11.88 8.05 2.71
CA ARG A 44 -12.01 6.65 2.29
C ARG A 44 -10.73 6.20 1.59
N GLY A 45 -10.05 5.16 2.07
CA GLY A 45 -8.96 4.56 1.29
C GLY A 45 -7.81 3.88 2.03
N VAL A 46 -7.85 3.72 3.36
CA VAL A 46 -6.74 3.13 4.14
C VAL A 46 -6.59 1.61 3.96
N LYS A 47 -6.61 1.10 2.72
CA LYS A 47 -6.67 -0.35 2.45
C LYS A 47 -5.30 -1.00 2.25
N LYS A 48 -4.23 -0.20 2.13
CA LYS A 48 -2.94 -0.69 1.63
C LYS A 48 -1.72 -0.26 2.46
N ILE A 49 -1.93 0.09 3.73
CA ILE A 49 -0.82 0.44 4.64
C ILE A 49 -0.62 -0.67 5.66
N ILE A 50 0.61 -1.17 5.76
CA ILE A 50 1.07 -2.06 6.83
C ILE A 50 1.91 -1.24 7.79
N PHE A 51 1.51 -1.25 9.06
CA PHE A 51 2.30 -0.69 10.16
C PHE A 51 2.93 -1.82 10.96
N GLU A 52 4.24 -1.74 11.19
CA GLU A 52 4.97 -2.72 11.99
C GLU A 52 6.11 -2.06 12.77
N LYS A 53 6.54 -2.72 13.85
CA LYS A 53 7.71 -2.29 14.64
C LYS A 53 8.93 -3.15 14.36
N ASP A 54 8.71 -4.38 13.91
CA ASP A 54 9.77 -5.30 13.52
C ASP A 54 9.99 -5.23 11.99
N PRO A 55 11.23 -4.97 11.54
CA PRO A 55 11.51 -4.81 10.12
C PRO A 55 11.30 -6.10 9.31
N LYS A 56 11.52 -7.29 9.90
CA LYS A 56 11.32 -8.56 9.19
C LYS A 56 9.83 -8.80 8.95
N LYS A 57 9.01 -8.65 9.99
CA LYS A 57 7.55 -8.76 9.89
C LYS A 57 6.96 -7.73 8.93
N LEU A 58 7.49 -6.50 8.91
CA LEU A 58 7.04 -5.47 7.99
C LEU A 58 7.21 -5.92 6.53
N VAL A 59 8.42 -6.39 6.18
CA VAL A 59 8.75 -6.83 4.82
C VAL A 59 7.92 -8.05 4.42
N GLU A 60 7.80 -9.05 5.29
CA GLU A 60 6.98 -10.25 5.05
C GLU A 60 5.52 -9.89 4.71
N LYS A 61 4.90 -9.04 5.55
CA LYS A 61 3.51 -8.60 5.36
C LYS A 61 3.35 -7.75 4.10
N LEU A 62 4.29 -6.87 3.81
CA LEU A 62 4.26 -6.02 2.62
C LEU A 62 4.38 -6.85 1.33
N ILE A 63 5.27 -7.85 1.30
CA ILE A 63 5.40 -8.78 0.17
C ILE A 63 4.09 -9.56 -0.03
N ALA A 64 3.47 -10.06 1.05
CA ALA A 64 2.21 -10.77 0.97
C ALA A 64 1.09 -9.89 0.37
N LEU A 65 1.01 -8.62 0.78
CA LEU A 65 0.07 -7.64 0.22
C LEU A 65 0.32 -7.40 -1.28
N ILE A 66 1.58 -7.17 -1.68
CA ILE A 66 1.95 -6.96 -3.09
C ILE A 66 1.59 -8.18 -3.95
N LYS A 67 1.87 -9.40 -3.48
CA LYS A 67 1.52 -10.64 -4.18
C LYS A 67 0.01 -10.77 -4.37
N LYS A 68 -0.78 -10.45 -3.35
CA LYS A 68 -2.24 -10.45 -3.43
C LYS A 68 -2.74 -9.46 -4.50
N GLU A 69 -2.17 -8.26 -4.56
CA GLU A 69 -2.55 -7.26 -5.57
C GLU A 69 -2.19 -7.69 -6.99
N LYS A 70 -0.99 -8.24 -7.20
CA LYS A 70 -0.59 -8.76 -8.53
C LYS A 70 -1.50 -9.87 -9.02
N LYS A 71 -1.86 -10.82 -8.15
CA LYS A 71 -2.80 -11.90 -8.50
C LYS A 71 -4.19 -11.37 -8.87
N VAL A 72 -4.66 -10.32 -8.22
CA VAL A 72 -5.92 -9.66 -8.59
C VAL A 72 -5.83 -9.04 -9.98
N LEU A 73 -4.70 -8.42 -10.33
CA LEU A 73 -4.48 -7.87 -11.67
C LEU A 73 -4.39 -8.96 -12.74
N GLU A 74 -3.73 -10.09 -12.46
CA GLU A 74 -3.66 -11.23 -13.37
C GLU A 74 -5.03 -11.87 -13.61
N ASN A 75 -5.88 -11.94 -12.58
CA ASN A 75 -7.23 -12.46 -12.69
C ASN A 75 -8.21 -11.46 -13.35
N PHE A 76 -7.83 -10.19 -13.46
CA PHE A 76 -8.64 -9.17 -14.10
C PHE A 76 -8.50 -9.29 -15.63
N LYS A 77 -9.34 -10.12 -16.26
CA LYS A 77 -9.49 -10.11 -17.71
C LYS A 77 -10.41 -8.97 -18.15
N PRO A 78 -9.94 -8.07 -19.04
CA PRO A 78 -10.80 -7.01 -19.55
C PRO A 78 -11.98 -7.60 -20.32
N ARG A 79 -13.13 -6.90 -20.26
CA ARG A 79 -14.41 -7.38 -20.83
C ARG A 79 -14.34 -7.74 -22.31
N SER A 80 -13.41 -7.14 -23.06
CA SER A 80 -13.15 -7.43 -24.47
C SER A 80 -12.69 -8.88 -24.71
N GLU A 81 -11.95 -9.49 -23.78
CA GLU A 81 -11.49 -10.88 -23.92
C GLU A 81 -12.57 -11.91 -23.53
N ASN A 82 -13.54 -11.51 -22.71
CA ASN A 82 -14.63 -12.39 -22.30
C ASN A 82 -15.71 -12.53 -23.39
N LEU A 83 -15.88 -11.52 -24.26
CA LEU A 83 -16.81 -11.60 -25.40
C LEU A 83 -16.37 -12.66 -26.44
N THR A 84 -15.07 -12.84 -26.65
CA THR A 84 -14.52 -13.88 -27.53
C THR A 84 -14.74 -15.30 -26.98
N ALA A 85 -14.96 -15.44 -25.67
CA ALA A 85 -15.23 -16.72 -25.01
C ALA A 85 -16.72 -17.11 -25.00
N PHE A 86 -17.63 -16.15 -25.20
CA PHE A 86 -19.09 -16.39 -25.30
C PHE A 86 -19.59 -16.58 -26.74
N GLY A 87 -18.69 -16.51 -27.73
CA GLY A 87 -18.98 -16.69 -29.15
C GLY A 87 -18.57 -18.05 -29.73
N LYS A 88 -18.29 -19.06 -28.89
CA LYS A 88 -18.13 -20.46 -29.30
C LYS A 88 -19.27 -21.30 -28.74
#